data_AF-A0AAN0YP25-F1
#
_entry.id   AF-A0AAN0YP25-F1
#
_cell.length_a   1.000
_cell.length_b   1.000
_cell.length_c   1.000
_cell.angle_alpha   90.00
_cell.angle_beta   90.00
_cell.angle_gamma   90.00
#
_symmetry.space_group_name_H-M   'P 1'
#
loop_
_entity.id
_entity.type
_entity.pdbx_description
1 polymer ?
#
loop_
_entity_poly.entity_id
_entity_poly.type
_entity_poly.pdbx_seq_one_letter_code
_entity_poly.pdbx_strand_id
1 'polypeptide(L)'
;MAFIKKWLMFGLGLAVTGKEQVEKFVDELVKKGELSLEEAKDIMDQWIQQKEERKAELQSMVREQLKQMTDKLDLATKEDIRKLEQRIENLEKSDGN
;
A
#
# COMPACT_ATOMS: atom_id res chain seq x y z
N MET A 1 10.04 23.51 15.90
CA MET A 1 8.82 22.93 15.28
C MET A 1 8.96 21.49 14.80
N ALA A 2 9.98 21.11 14.00
CA ALA A 2 10.02 19.81 13.30
C ALA A 2 9.90 18.55 14.19
N PHE A 3 10.42 18.59 15.42
CA PHE A 3 10.35 17.45 16.35
C PHE A 3 8.93 17.16 16.85
N ILE A 4 8.12 18.19 17.11
CA ILE A 4 6.74 18.03 17.60
C ILE A 4 5.86 17.43 16.50
N LYS A 5 5.99 17.93 15.26
CA LYS A 5 5.33 17.36 14.08
C LYS A 5 5.68 15.89 13.91
N LYS A 6 6.97 15.54 13.98
CA LYS A 6 7.44 14.16 13.83
C LYS A 6 6.86 13.24 14.92
N TRP A 7 6.89 13.65 16.19
CA TRP A 7 6.31 12.87 17.30
C TRP A 7 4.80 12.70 17.19
N LEU A 8 4.07 13.75 16.80
CA LEU A 8 2.62 13.69 16.54
C LEU A 8 2.29 12.72 15.41
N MET A 9 3.04 12.75 14.32
CA MET A 9 2.86 11.81 13.20
C MET A 9 3.13 10.36 13.61
N PHE A 10 4.16 10.13 14.44
CA PHE A 10 4.43 8.81 15.00
C PHE A 10 3.30 8.33 15.92
N GLY A 11 2.75 9.22 16.76
CA GLY A 11 1.61 8.92 17.63
C GLY A 11 0.33 8.62 16.85
N LEU A 12 0.00 9.46 15.86
CA LEU A 12 -1.17 9.30 14.99
C LEU A 12 -1.08 8.04 14.11
N GLY A 13 0.11 7.74 13.59
CA GLY A 13 0.33 6.56 12.74
C GLY A 13 0.19 5.22 13.47
N LEU A 14 0.28 5.19 14.81
CA LEU A 14 0.12 3.98 15.62
C LEU A 14 -1.22 3.92 16.36
N ALA A 15 -1.81 5.07 16.72
CA ALA A 15 -3.05 5.12 17.49
C ALA A 15 -4.32 5.24 16.64
N VAL A 16 -4.23 5.72 15.39
CA VAL A 16 -5.40 6.11 14.63
C VAL A 16 -5.53 5.35 13.30
N THR A 17 -6.62 4.60 13.18
CA THR A 17 -6.89 3.72 12.04
C THR A 17 -7.76 4.35 10.95
N GLY A 18 -8.30 5.56 11.16
CA GLY A 18 -9.27 6.19 10.26
C GLY A 18 -9.07 7.69 10.05
N LYS A 19 -9.33 8.16 8.83
CA LYS A 19 -9.22 9.58 8.44
C LYS A 19 -9.99 10.51 9.38
N GLU A 20 -11.23 10.16 9.70
CA GLU A 20 -12.11 10.94 10.57
C GLU A 20 -11.55 11.12 11.99
N GLN A 21 -10.84 10.11 12.50
CA GLN A 21 -10.24 10.18 13.83
C GLN A 21 -8.98 11.05 13.82
N VAL A 22 -8.21 11.05 12.73
CA VAL A 22 -7.05 11.93 12.56
C VAL A 22 -7.51 13.38 12.44
N GLU A 23 -8.53 13.65 11.62
CA GLU A 23 -9.15 14.97 11.47
C GLU A 23 -9.64 15.50 12.83
N LYS A 24 -10.40 14.71 13.58
CA LYS A 24 -10.87 15.09 14.92
C LYS A 24 -9.74 15.43 15.89
N PHE A 25 -8.69 14.60 15.92
CA PHE A 25 -7.56 14.81 16.82
C PHE A 25 -6.79 16.09 16.47
N VAL A 26 -6.50 16.31 15.19
CA VAL A 26 -5.82 17.52 14.73
C VAL A 26 -6.69 18.76 15.01
N ASP A 27 -8.00 18.69 14.75
CA ASP A 27 -8.94 19.78 15.04
C ASP A 27 -9.02 20.11 16.53
N GLU A 28 -8.96 19.11 17.42
CA GLU A 28 -8.91 19.33 18.86
C GLU A 28 -7.65 20.06 19.30
N LEU A 29 -6.50 19.74 18.72
CA LEU A 29 -5.23 20.41 19.02
C LEU A 29 -5.24 21.87 18.54
N VAL A 30 -5.86 22.14 17.39
CA VAL A 30 -6.08 23.52 16.91
C VAL A 30 -7.01 24.28 17.85
N LYS A 31 -8.12 23.67 18.28
CA LYS A 31 -9.07 24.30 19.23
C LYS A 31 -8.43 24.62 20.57
N LYS A 32 -7.50 23.80 21.04
CA LYS A 32 -6.74 24.02 22.28
C LYS A 32 -5.61 25.05 22.12
N GLY A 33 -5.37 25.53 20.89
CA GLY A 33 -4.27 26.44 20.58
C GLY A 33 -2.89 25.78 20.61
N GLU A 34 -2.84 24.44 20.67
CA GLU A 34 -1.60 23.65 20.65
C GLU A 34 -1.01 23.54 19.23
N LEU A 35 -1.83 23.84 18.22
CA LEU A 35 -1.48 23.77 16.80
C LEU A 35 -2.07 24.94 16.04
N SER A 36 -1.29 25.52 15.12
CA SER A 36 -1.83 26.46 14.16
C SER A 36 -2.60 25.74 13.03
N LEU A 37 -3.49 26.47 12.35
CA LEU A 37 -4.21 25.96 11.18
C LEU A 37 -3.28 25.50 10.04
N GLU A 38 -2.13 26.15 9.90
CA GLU A 38 -1.13 25.80 8.88
C GLU A 38 -0.41 24.51 9.23
N GLU A 39 -0.02 24.34 10.49
CA GLU A 39 0.60 23.10 10.97
C GLU A 39 -0.37 21.91 10.93
N ALA A 40 -1.65 22.15 11.19
CA ALA A 40 -2.70 21.13 11.08
C ALA A 40 -2.85 20.61 9.64
N LYS A 41 -2.84 21.50 8.64
CA LYS A 41 -2.87 21.14 7.22
C LYS A 41 -1.63 20.32 6.83
N ASP A 42 -0.45 20.77 7.23
CA ASP A 42 0.81 20.08 6.93
C ASP A 42 0.83 18.65 7.50
N ILE A 43 0.33 18.45 8.74
CA ILE A 43 0.23 17.11 9.34
C ILE A 43 -0.76 16.23 8.55
N MET A 44 -1.89 16.78 8.11
CA MET A 44 -2.89 16.04 7.33
C MET A 44 -2.34 15.62 5.97
N ASP A 45 -1.68 16.53 5.26
CA ASP A 45 -1.09 16.27 3.94
C ASP A 45 0.00 15.20 4.04
N GLN A 46 0.88 15.31 5.03
CA GLN A 46 1.91 14.30 5.29
C GLN A 46 1.33 12.93 5.68
N TRP A 47 0.21 12.90 6.42
CA TRP A 47 -0.46 11.65 6.78
C TRP A 47 -1.06 10.96 5.56
N ILE A 48 -1.70 11.73 4.66
CA ILE A 48 -2.23 11.22 3.39
C ILE A 48 -1.11 10.65 2.53
N GLN A 49 -0.02 11.40 2.38
CA GLN A 49 1.13 10.96 1.59
C GLN A 49 1.75 9.66 2.14
N GLN A 50 2.02 9.60 3.45
CA GLN A 50 2.54 8.38 4.08
C GLN A 50 1.60 7.18 3.94
N LYS A 51 0.29 7.41 3.99
CA LYS A 51 -0.71 6.35 3.81
C LYS A 51 -0.65 5.76 2.40
N GLU A 52 -0.50 6.61 1.38
CA GLU A 52 -0.37 6.16 -0.01
C GLU A 52 0.92 5.36 -0.23
N GLU A 53 2.04 5.85 0.29
CA GLU A 53 3.34 5.17 0.23
C GLU A 53 3.29 3.80 0.90
N ARG A 54 2.79 3.72 2.15
CA ARG A 54 2.66 2.44 2.88
C ARG A 54 1.70 1.48 2.21
N LYS A 55 0.62 1.98 1.58
CA LYS A 55 -0.32 1.13 0.84
C LYS A 55 0.36 0.48 -0.36
N ALA A 56 1.17 1.22 -1.11
CA ALA A 56 1.91 0.68 -2.25
C ALA A 56 2.91 -0.41 -1.84
N GLU A 57 3.67 -0.16 -0.77
CA GLU A 57 4.61 -1.12 -0.19
C GLU A 57 3.90 -2.38 0.34
N LEU A 58 2.78 -2.21 1.05
CA LEU A 58 2.01 -3.34 1.54
C LEU A 58 1.44 -4.19 0.40
N GLN A 59 0.99 -3.56 -0.68
CA GLN A 59 0.53 -4.28 -1.87
C GLN A 59 1.67 -5.03 -2.58
N SER A 60 2.89 -4.48 -2.63
CA SER A 60 4.03 -5.20 -3.23
C SER A 60 4.43 -6.39 -2.37
N MET A 61 4.50 -6.23 -1.05
CA MET A 61 4.80 -7.32 -0.11
C MET A 61 3.78 -8.46 -0.23
N VAL A 62 2.48 -8.14 -0.30
CA VAL A 62 1.43 -9.16 -0.47
C VAL A 62 1.57 -9.87 -1.81
N ARG A 63 1.81 -9.13 -2.91
CA ARG A 63 2.03 -9.74 -4.23
C ARG A 63 3.23 -10.68 -4.23
N GLU A 64 4.32 -10.28 -3.58
CA GLU A 64 5.54 -11.08 -3.50
C GLU A 64 5.33 -12.33 -2.65
N GLN A 65 4.64 -12.24 -1.51
CA GLN A 65 4.28 -13.41 -0.71
C GLN A 65 3.38 -14.38 -1.49
N LEU A 66 2.38 -13.88 -2.22
CA LEU A 66 1.52 -14.72 -3.04
C LEU A 66 2.31 -15.43 -4.15
N LYS A 67 3.25 -14.73 -4.79
CA LYS A 67 4.14 -15.33 -5.79
C LYS A 67 4.98 -16.44 -5.16
N GLN A 68 5.64 -16.17 -4.04
CA GLN A 68 6.43 -17.17 -3.31
C GLN A 68 5.60 -18.37 -2.86
N MET A 69 4.34 -18.17 -2.45
CA MET A 69 3.44 -19.27 -2.10
C MET A 69 3.05 -20.11 -3.31
N THR A 70 2.73 -19.47 -4.43
CA THR A 70 2.44 -20.14 -5.71
C THR A 70 3.61 -21.02 -6.13
N ASP A 71 4.84 -20.49 -6.06
CA ASP A 71 6.07 -21.21 -6.38
C ASP A 71 6.32 -22.38 -5.40
N LYS A 72 6.09 -22.18 -4.09
CA LYS A 72 6.28 -23.23 -3.07
C LYS A 72 5.28 -24.37 -3.15
N LEU A 73 4.06 -24.08 -3.60
CA LEU A 73 2.98 -25.06 -3.73
C LEU A 73 2.95 -25.71 -5.12
N ASP A 74 3.93 -25.41 -5.98
CA ASP A 74 4.06 -25.90 -7.35
C ASP A 74 2.78 -25.67 -8.18
N LEU A 75 2.14 -24.51 -7.96
CA LEU A 75 0.89 -24.15 -8.62
C LEU A 75 1.20 -23.50 -9.98
N ALA A 76 0.55 -24.01 -11.03
CA ALA A 76 0.68 -23.43 -12.36
C ALA A 76 0.09 -22.01 -12.42
N THR A 77 0.85 -21.06 -12.95
CA THR A 77 0.39 -19.69 -13.16
C THR A 77 -0.37 -19.56 -14.50
N LYS A 78 -1.09 -18.43 -14.65
CA LYS A 78 -1.73 -18.10 -15.93
C LYS A 78 -0.71 -17.93 -17.07
N GLU A 79 0.53 -17.54 -16.75
CA GLU A 79 1.60 -17.43 -17.74
C GLU A 79 2.06 -18.82 -18.20
N ASP A 80 2.15 -19.78 -17.28
CA ASP A 80 2.51 -21.16 -17.61
C ASP A 80 1.47 -21.80 -18.53
N ILE A 81 0.18 -21.56 -18.25
CA ILE A 81 -0.93 -21.99 -19.12
C ILE A 81 -0.78 -21.39 -20.52
N ARG A 82 -0.54 -20.08 -20.64
CA ARG A 82 -0.34 -19.43 -21.96
C ARG A 82 0.88 -19.99 -22.70
N LYS A 83 1.98 -20.26 -22.00
CA LYS A 83 3.17 -20.90 -22.61
C LYS A 83 2.83 -22.30 -23.14
N LEU A 84 2.01 -23.06 -22.41
CA LEU A 84 1.53 -24.37 -22.85
C LEU A 84 0.59 -24.24 -24.06
N GLU A 85 -0.38 -23.32 -24.04
CA GLU A 85 -1.27 -23.04 -25.17
C GLU A 85 -0.47 -22.71 -26.44
N GLN A 86 0.52 -21.81 -26.34
CA GLN A 86 1.37 -21.44 -27.48
C GLN A 86 2.18 -22.64 -28.01
N ARG A 87 2.68 -23.49 -27.12
CA ARG A 87 3.43 -24.71 -27.50
C ARG A 87 2.51 -25.71 -28.20
N ILE A 88 1.29 -25.90 -27.70
CA ILE A 88 0.30 -26.77 -28.32
C ILE A 88 -0.05 -26.26 -29.72
N GLU A 89 -0.34 -24.97 -29.86
CA GLU A 89 -0.67 -24.36 -31.17
C GLU A 89 0.46 -24.54 -32.19
N ASN A 90 1.72 -24.43 -31.77
CA ASN A 90 2.87 -24.65 -32.64
C ASN A 90 3.04 -26.12 -33.05
N LEU A 91 2.75 -27.05 -32.14
CA LEU A 91 2.78 -28.49 -32.44
C LEU A 91 1.66 -28.87 -33.40
N GLU A 92 0.44 -28.39 -33.17
CA GLU A 92 -0.70 -28.61 -34.05
C GLU A 92 -0.45 -28.09 -35.48
N LYS A 93 0.23 -26.95 -35.62
CA LYS A 93 0.67 -26.41 -36.92
C LYS A 93 1.78 -27.24 -37.58
N SER A 94 2.59 -27.92 -36.80
CA SER A 94 3.73 -28.71 -37.30
C SER A 94 3.32 -30.12 -37.73
N ASP A 95 2.32 -30.72 -37.05
CA ASP A 95 1.77 -32.06 -37.36
C ASP A 95 0.65 -32.02 -38.41
N GLY A 96 0.12 -30.84 -38.76
CA GLY A 96 -0.96 -30.65 -39.73
C GLY A 96 -0.54 -30.62 -41.22
N ASN A 97 0.59 -31.24 -41.58
CA ASN A 97 1.10 -31.35 -42.96
C ASN A 97 1.30 -32.82 -43.37
#